data_AF-A0A7C8Z5T8-F1
#
_entry.id   AF-A0A7C8Z5T8-F1
#
_cell.length_a   1.000
_cell.length_b   1.000
_cell.length_c   1.000
_cell.angle_alpha   90.00
_cell.angle_beta   90.00
_cell.angle_gamma   90.00
#
_symmetry.space_group_name_H-M   'P 1'
#
loop_
_entity.id
_entity.type
_entity.pdbx_description
1 polymer ?
#
loop_
_entity_poly.entity_id
_entity_poly.type
_entity_poly.pdbx_seq_one_letter_code
_entity_poly.pdbx_strand_id
1 'polypeptide(L)'
;LSKQENPHTCIPFGFEQGSRYMSTSWLVDYYTETFRLQPSLRARELKALIDKDHNFKATLSMCCRVKRMALNAIVGDYNGQFGQIRDYLYEVFKKNPGTTIKVKTYKDGDHHVFKFLYIYPGALKRGFLDGCRRVISLDACFLKG
;
A
#
# COMPACT_ATOMS: atom_id res chain seq x y z
N LEU A 1 58.17 -19.52 15.80
CA LEU A 1 56.84 -20.10 16.13
C LEU A 1 55.78 -19.25 15.44
N SER A 2 55.23 -19.76 14.33
CA SER A 2 54.30 -19.03 13.46
C SER A 2 52.95 -18.82 14.16
N LYS A 3 52.36 -17.63 14.01
CA LYS A 3 50.96 -17.38 14.37
C LYS A 3 50.08 -18.31 13.51
N GLN A 4 49.32 -19.20 14.14
CA GLN A 4 48.22 -19.88 13.45
C GLN A 4 47.09 -18.86 13.27
N GLU A 5 46.91 -18.38 12.03
CA GLU A 5 45.65 -17.79 11.62
C GLU A 5 44.66 -18.93 11.45
N ASN A 6 43.80 -19.13 12.44
CA ASN A 6 42.61 -19.97 12.28
C ASN A 6 41.54 -19.09 11.62
N PRO A 7 41.23 -19.24 10.32
CA PRO A 7 40.08 -18.58 9.73
C PRO A 7 38.84 -19.10 10.45
N HIS A 8 38.25 -18.27 11.30
CA HIS A 8 36.99 -18.61 11.90
C HIS A 8 35.94 -18.53 10.79
N THR A 9 35.28 -19.65 10.50
CA THR A 9 34.05 -19.64 9.72
C THR A 9 32.96 -19.12 10.65
N CYS A 10 32.87 -17.80 10.83
CA CYS A 10 31.74 -17.20 11.51
C CYS A 10 30.50 -17.51 10.67
N ILE A 11 29.75 -18.52 11.10
CA ILE A 11 28.41 -18.77 10.61
C ILE A 11 27.59 -17.55 11.06
N PRO A 12 26.96 -16.78 10.14
CA PRO A 12 26.13 -15.67 10.53
C PRO A 12 25.10 -16.13 11.55
N PHE A 13 24.97 -15.37 12.64
CA PHE A 13 24.03 -15.65 13.72
C PHE A 13 22.63 -15.90 13.12
N GLY A 14 22.14 -17.15 13.22
CA GLY A 14 20.88 -17.59 12.58
C GLY A 14 21.00 -18.81 11.64
N PHE A 15 22.20 -19.30 11.34
CA PHE A 15 22.42 -20.48 10.48
C PHE A 15 23.14 -21.64 11.21
N GLU A 16 22.79 -21.92 12.46
CA GLU A 16 23.33 -23.12 13.12
C GLU A 16 22.81 -24.39 12.44
N GLN A 17 23.74 -25.30 12.12
CA GLN A 17 23.42 -26.61 11.54
C GLN A 17 22.49 -27.37 12.49
N GLY A 18 21.22 -27.49 12.08
CA GLY A 18 20.17 -28.18 12.85
C GLY A 18 18.96 -27.30 13.19
N SER A 19 19.06 -25.97 13.02
CA SER A 19 18.00 -25.01 13.31
C SER A 19 17.58 -24.26 12.03
N ARG A 20 16.90 -24.96 11.11
CA ARG A 20 16.39 -24.37 9.86
C ARG A 20 15.10 -23.56 10.10
N TYR A 21 15.14 -22.51 10.90
CA TYR A 21 13.98 -21.63 11.05
C TYR A 21 14.17 -20.39 10.18
N MET A 22 13.93 -20.55 8.87
CA MET A 22 13.80 -19.36 8.01
C MET A 22 12.60 -18.55 8.50
N SER A 23 12.86 -17.33 8.97
CA SER A 23 11.81 -16.48 9.50
C SER A 23 10.87 -16.03 8.39
N THR A 24 9.57 -16.05 8.65
CA THR A 24 8.60 -15.51 7.69
C THR A 24 8.74 -14.01 7.50
N SER A 25 9.25 -13.28 8.49
CA SER A 25 9.53 -11.84 8.33
C SER A 25 10.57 -11.63 7.23
N TRP A 26 11.67 -12.37 7.31
CA TRP A 26 12.74 -12.30 6.32
C TRP A 26 12.27 -12.68 4.92
N LEU A 27 11.44 -13.73 4.80
CA LEU A 27 10.84 -14.12 3.52
C LEU A 27 9.90 -13.06 2.96
N VAL A 28 9.14 -12.37 3.81
CA VAL A 28 8.31 -11.24 3.39
C VAL A 28 9.18 -10.15 2.81
N ASP A 29 10.21 -9.72 3.54
CA ASP A 29 11.10 -8.64 3.10
C ASP A 29 11.82 -9.01 1.78
N TYR A 30 12.31 -10.24 1.68
CA TYR A 30 13.01 -10.74 0.49
C TYR A 30 12.11 -10.80 -0.76
N TYR A 31 10.90 -11.36 -0.63
CA TYR A 31 9.96 -11.52 -1.76
C TYR A 31 9.00 -10.34 -1.97
N THR A 32 9.11 -9.26 -1.18
CA THR A 32 8.21 -8.10 -1.30
C THR A 32 8.24 -7.52 -2.71
N GLU A 33 9.42 -7.34 -3.31
CA GLU A 33 9.53 -6.80 -4.66
C GLU A 33 8.94 -7.75 -5.71
N THR A 34 9.13 -9.06 -5.54
CA THR A 34 8.51 -10.08 -6.39
C THR A 34 6.98 -9.97 -6.36
N PHE A 35 6.39 -9.73 -5.18
CA PHE A 35 4.95 -9.53 -5.05
C PHE A 35 4.47 -8.19 -5.59
N ARG A 36 5.31 -7.14 -5.62
CA ARG A 36 4.97 -5.88 -6.29
C ARG A 36 4.85 -6.06 -7.80
N LEU A 37 5.78 -6.81 -8.40
CA LEU A 37 5.78 -7.08 -9.84
C LEU A 37 4.70 -8.11 -10.23
N GLN A 38 4.47 -9.12 -9.39
CA GLN A 38 3.51 -10.20 -9.65
C GLN A 38 2.60 -10.49 -8.43
N PRO A 39 1.58 -9.67 -8.18
CA PRO A 39 0.65 -9.89 -7.05
C PRO A 39 -0.15 -11.21 -7.14
N SER A 40 -0.33 -11.73 -8.36
CA SER A 40 -1.07 -12.98 -8.62
C SER A 40 -0.31 -14.26 -8.25
N LEU A 41 0.99 -14.16 -7.91
CA LEU A 41 1.86 -15.31 -7.57
C LEU A 41 1.20 -16.23 -6.53
N ARG A 42 1.00 -17.50 -6.85
CA ARG A 42 0.29 -18.44 -5.99
C ARG A 42 1.21 -18.96 -4.89
N ALA A 43 0.64 -19.30 -3.73
CA ALA A 43 1.42 -19.82 -2.59
C ALA A 43 2.19 -21.12 -2.93
N ARG A 44 1.67 -21.94 -3.85
CA ARG A 44 2.36 -23.15 -4.35
C ARG A 44 3.57 -22.81 -5.21
N GLU A 45 3.47 -21.76 -6.03
CA GLU A 45 4.58 -21.26 -6.86
C GLU A 45 5.65 -20.63 -5.97
N LEU A 46 5.24 -19.83 -4.98
CA LEU A 46 6.13 -19.29 -3.96
C LEU A 46 6.88 -20.40 -3.21
N LYS A 47 6.20 -21.49 -2.84
CA LYS A 47 6.84 -22.65 -2.23
C LYS A 47 7.94 -23.23 -3.12
N ALA A 48 7.66 -23.42 -4.41
CA ALA A 48 8.64 -23.94 -5.35
C ALA A 48 9.86 -23.00 -5.51
N LEU A 49 9.63 -21.68 -5.48
CA LEU A 49 10.70 -20.68 -5.49
C LEU A 49 11.56 -20.77 -4.21
N ILE A 50 10.94 -20.76 -3.03
CA ILE A 50 11.66 -20.83 -1.75
C ILE A 50 12.45 -22.15 -1.63
N ASP A 51 11.83 -23.27 -2.02
CA ASP A 51 12.47 -24.58 -2.00
C ASP A 51 13.73 -24.61 -2.89
N LYS A 52 13.68 -23.92 -4.05
CA LYS A 52 14.79 -23.86 -5.03
C LYS A 52 15.87 -22.84 -4.64
N ASP A 53 15.49 -21.62 -4.28
CA ASP A 53 16.39 -20.50 -4.05
C ASP A 53 17.17 -20.64 -2.74
N HIS A 54 16.56 -21.27 -1.74
CA HIS A 54 17.11 -21.33 -0.39
C HIS A 54 17.37 -22.76 0.11
N ASN A 55 17.18 -23.79 -0.74
CA ASN A 55 17.29 -25.21 -0.36
C ASN A 55 16.51 -25.55 0.92
N PHE A 56 15.40 -24.85 1.14
CA PHE A 56 14.61 -24.90 2.36
C PHE A 56 13.21 -25.41 2.04
N LYS A 57 12.81 -26.54 2.65
CA LYS A 57 11.48 -27.12 2.45
C LYS A 57 10.42 -26.29 3.18
N ALA A 58 9.84 -25.31 2.49
CA ALA A 58 8.80 -24.45 3.05
C ALA A 58 7.45 -25.18 3.12
N THR A 59 6.73 -25.02 4.22
CA THR A 59 5.34 -25.49 4.31
C THR A 59 4.41 -24.56 3.54
N LEU A 60 3.35 -25.10 2.92
CA LEU A 60 2.37 -24.27 2.20
C LEU A 60 1.74 -23.21 3.11
N SER A 61 1.46 -23.53 4.38
CA SER A 61 0.94 -22.58 5.37
C SER A 61 1.87 -21.37 5.57
N MET A 62 3.19 -21.62 5.63
CA MET A 62 4.20 -20.57 5.71
C MET A 62 4.14 -19.66 4.48
N CYS A 63 4.06 -20.25 3.28
CA CYS A 63 3.98 -19.52 2.02
C CYS A 63 2.70 -18.69 1.92
N CYS A 64 1.56 -19.23 2.37
CA CYS A 64 0.31 -18.47 2.48
C CYS A 64 0.46 -17.27 3.42
N ARG A 65 1.12 -17.46 4.57
CA ARG A 65 1.38 -16.38 5.53
C ARG A 65 2.28 -15.30 4.94
N VAL A 66 3.39 -15.69 4.31
CA VAL A 66 4.32 -14.78 3.64
C VAL A 66 3.61 -13.97 2.56
N LYS A 67 2.86 -14.64 1.66
CA LYS A 67 2.07 -13.97 0.63
C LYS A 67 1.11 -12.93 1.24
N ARG A 68 0.33 -13.33 2.26
CA ARG A 68 -0.62 -12.42 2.91
C ARG A 68 0.08 -11.23 3.54
N MET A 69 1.17 -11.45 4.27
CA MET A 69 1.93 -10.37 4.92
C MET A 69 2.56 -9.43 3.90
N ALA A 70 3.17 -9.95 2.83
CA ALA A 70 3.76 -9.15 1.77
C ALA A 70 2.70 -8.32 1.03
N LEU A 71 1.57 -8.93 0.64
CA LEU A 71 0.48 -8.19 0.00
C LEU A 71 -0.12 -7.12 0.91
N ASN A 72 -0.31 -7.41 2.19
CA ASN A 72 -0.79 -6.42 3.15
C ASN A 72 0.22 -5.27 3.33
N ALA A 73 1.53 -5.54 3.29
CA ALA A 73 2.56 -4.51 3.38
C ALA A 73 2.60 -3.63 2.12
N ILE A 74 2.42 -4.22 0.92
CA ILE A 74 2.43 -3.50 -0.36
C ILE A 74 1.20 -2.62 -0.51
N VAL A 75 0.02 -3.19 -0.26
CA VAL A 75 -1.25 -2.49 -0.38
C VAL A 75 -1.44 -1.51 0.79
N GLY A 76 -0.80 -1.80 1.93
CA GLY A 76 -0.92 -1.07 3.17
C GLY A 76 -2.21 -1.44 3.93
N ASP A 77 -2.29 -0.98 5.17
CA ASP A 77 -3.55 -1.03 5.91
C ASP A 77 -4.47 0.08 5.38
N TYR A 78 -5.46 -0.30 4.59
CA TYR A 78 -6.52 0.61 4.13
C TYR A 78 -7.15 1.36 5.30
N ASN A 79 -7.33 0.70 6.45
CA ASN A 79 -7.97 1.33 7.61
C ASN A 79 -7.11 2.45 8.19
N GLY A 80 -5.81 2.22 8.33
CA GLY A 80 -4.84 3.25 8.75
C GLY A 80 -4.79 4.44 7.78
N GLN A 81 -4.79 4.19 6.46
CA GLN A 81 -4.77 5.26 5.46
C GLN A 81 -6.08 6.08 5.46
N PHE A 82 -7.24 5.43 5.62
CA PHE A 82 -8.52 6.12 5.73
C PHE A 82 -8.69 6.92 7.01
N GLY A 83 -8.08 6.47 8.12
CA GLY A 83 -8.06 7.22 9.37
C GLY A 83 -7.42 8.61 9.19
N GLN A 84 -6.28 8.67 8.50
CA GLN A 84 -5.51 9.92 8.32
C GLN A 84 -6.18 10.92 7.37
N ILE A 85 -7.04 10.47 6.45
CA ILE A 85 -7.73 11.37 5.51
C ILE A 85 -8.57 12.39 6.28
N ARG A 86 -9.20 12.02 7.39
CA ARG A 86 -10.05 12.95 8.16
C ARG A 86 -9.23 14.09 8.76
N ASP A 87 -8.09 13.77 9.37
CA ASP A 87 -7.19 14.75 9.97
C ASP A 87 -6.58 15.67 8.92
N TYR A 88 -6.18 15.10 7.78
CA TYR A 88 -5.68 15.88 6.64
C TYR A 88 -6.73 16.87 6.12
N LEU A 89 -7.97 16.40 5.89
CA LEU A 89 -9.05 17.26 5.40
C LEU A 89 -9.43 18.34 6.41
N TYR A 90 -9.37 18.04 7.71
CA TYR A 90 -9.56 19.02 8.77
C TYR A 90 -8.51 20.13 8.70
N GLU A 91 -7.22 19.77 8.55
CA GLU A 91 -6.15 20.76 8.41
C GLU A 91 -6.27 21.59 7.12
N VAL A 92 -6.67 20.97 6.00
CA VAL A 92 -6.96 21.69 4.76
C VAL A 92 -8.07 22.73 4.95
N PHE A 93 -9.15 22.33 5.62
CA PHE A 93 -10.27 23.23 5.93
C PHE A 93 -9.86 24.39 6.84
N LYS A 94 -9.08 24.10 7.88
CA LYS A 94 -8.57 25.09 8.85
C LYS A 94 -7.66 26.13 8.21
N LYS A 95 -6.71 25.70 7.36
CA LYS A 95 -5.75 26.59 6.69
C LYS A 95 -6.37 27.37 5.53
N ASN A 96 -7.41 26.84 4.90
CA ASN A 96 -8.07 27.46 3.76
C ASN A 96 -9.57 27.67 4.04
N PRO A 97 -9.94 28.71 4.81
CA PRO A 97 -11.33 29.05 5.05
C PRO A 97 -12.13 29.17 3.74
N GLY A 98 -13.35 28.64 3.73
CA GLY A 98 -14.23 28.61 2.54
C GLY A 98 -13.99 27.45 1.58
N THR A 99 -13.05 26.54 1.88
CA THR A 99 -12.85 25.30 1.12
C THR A 99 -14.07 24.38 1.25
N THR A 100 -14.59 23.86 0.14
CA THR A 100 -15.60 22.80 0.16
C THR A 100 -14.90 21.45 0.07
N ILE A 101 -15.22 20.56 1.00
CA ILE A 101 -14.72 19.19 1.02
C ILE A 101 -15.93 18.25 0.97
N LYS A 102 -15.92 17.27 0.06
CA LYS A 102 -16.91 16.20 0.01
C LYS A 102 -16.20 14.85 -0.07
N VAL A 103 -16.50 13.96 0.86
CA VAL A 103 -15.99 12.58 0.88
C VAL A 103 -17.17 11.65 0.66
N LYS A 104 -17.05 10.71 -0.28
CA LYS A 104 -18.05 9.67 -0.50
C LYS A 104 -17.42 8.29 -0.35
N THR A 105 -18.09 7.46 0.43
CA THR A 105 -17.78 6.04 0.62
C THR A 105 -19.01 5.21 0.27
N TYR A 106 -18.82 3.94 -0.09
CA TYR A 106 -19.90 2.96 -0.14
C TYR A 106 -19.63 1.83 0.85
N LYS A 107 -20.67 1.11 1.26
CA LYS A 107 -20.54 -0.06 2.12
C LYS A 107 -20.27 -1.29 1.27
N ASP A 108 -19.27 -2.07 1.67
CA ASP A 108 -18.95 -3.38 1.11
C ASP A 108 -18.84 -4.38 2.28
N GLY A 109 -19.94 -5.08 2.56
CA GLY A 109 -20.09 -5.85 3.80
C GLY A 109 -20.02 -4.97 5.05
N ASP A 110 -19.09 -5.30 5.95
CA ASP A 110 -18.82 -4.54 7.19
C ASP A 110 -17.76 -3.44 6.99
N HIS A 111 -17.24 -3.28 5.76
CA HIS A 111 -16.21 -2.32 5.43
C HIS A 111 -16.78 -1.10 4.69
N HIS A 112 -16.18 0.06 4.91
CA HIS A 112 -16.42 1.26 4.13
C HIS A 112 -15.32 1.43 3.09
N VAL A 113 -15.68 1.37 1.80
CA VAL A 113 -14.74 1.54 0.69
C VAL A 113 -14.86 2.96 0.14
N PHE A 114 -13.72 3.59 -0.12
CA PHE A 114 -13.66 4.91 -0.69
C PHE A 114 -14.15 4.94 -2.13
N LYS A 115 -14.91 6.00 -2.44
CA LYS A 115 -15.39 6.25 -3.80
C LYS A 115 -14.73 7.48 -4.39
N PHE A 116 -14.83 8.62 -3.73
CA PHE A 116 -14.17 9.85 -4.17
C PHE A 116 -14.00 10.86 -3.04
N LEU A 117 -13.05 11.75 -3.26
CA LEU A 117 -12.78 12.96 -2.49
C LEU A 117 -12.82 14.15 -3.47
N TYR A 118 -13.63 15.14 -3.14
CA TYR A 118 -13.70 16.40 -3.85
C TYR A 118 -13.26 17.52 -2.90
N ILE A 119 -12.24 18.28 -3.31
CA ILE A 119 -11.75 19.45 -2.57
C ILE A 119 -11.82 20.64 -3.53
N TYR A 120 -12.51 21.70 -3.10
CA TYR A 120 -12.58 22.95 -3.83
C TYR A 120 -12.17 24.13 -2.94
N PRO A 121 -10.90 24.59 -3.05
CA PRO A 121 -10.36 25.67 -2.25
C PRO A 121 -11.17 26.96 -2.31
N GLY A 122 -11.37 27.60 -1.15
CA GLY A 122 -12.13 28.84 -1.04
C GLY A 122 -11.52 30.01 -1.81
N ALA A 123 -10.19 30.05 -1.93
CA ALA A 123 -9.49 31.05 -2.74
C ALA A 123 -9.82 30.93 -4.24
N LEU A 124 -9.92 29.70 -4.76
CA LEU A 124 -10.27 29.46 -6.17
C LEU A 124 -11.72 29.87 -6.47
N LYS A 125 -12.65 29.65 -5.53
CA LYS A 125 -14.03 30.16 -5.66
C LYS A 125 -14.06 31.67 -5.85
N ARG A 126 -13.35 32.40 -4.98
CA ARG A 126 -13.29 33.85 -5.03
C ARG A 126 -12.61 34.33 -6.31
N GLY A 127 -11.45 33.80 -6.64
CA GLY A 127 -10.75 34.15 -7.89
C GLY A 127 -11.58 33.87 -9.14
N PHE A 128 -12.36 32.78 -9.16
CA PHE A 128 -13.28 32.50 -10.25
C PHE A 128 -14.43 33.51 -10.32
N LEU A 129 -15.06 33.83 -9.19
CA LEU A 129 -16.17 34.79 -9.14
C LEU A 129 -15.74 36.22 -9.46
N ASP A 130 -14.55 36.61 -9.00
CA ASP A 130 -14.02 37.97 -9.12
C ASP A 130 -13.31 38.20 -10.47
N GLY A 131 -12.63 37.18 -11.00
CA GLY A 131 -11.74 37.29 -12.15
C GLY A 131 -12.22 36.60 -13.43
N CYS A 132 -13.10 35.60 -13.36
CA CYS A 132 -13.59 34.94 -14.57
C CYS A 132 -14.79 35.67 -15.16
N ARG A 133 -14.80 35.77 -16.50
CA ARG A 133 -15.95 36.28 -17.27
C ARG A 133 -17.18 35.44 -16.92
N ARG A 134 -18.31 36.08 -16.62
CA ARG A 134 -19.60 35.40 -16.37
C ARG A 134 -19.86 34.37 -17.47
N VAL A 135 -19.78 33.09 -17.11
CA VAL A 135 -20.09 31.99 -18.02
C VAL A 135 -21.60 31.81 -18.01
N ILE A 136 -22.27 32.27 -19.06
CA ILE A 136 -23.67 31.93 -19.32
C ILE A 136 -23.65 30.53 -19.92
N SER A 137 -23.98 29.52 -19.13
CA SER A 137 -24.32 28.22 -19.71
C SER A 137 -25.66 28.39 -20.42
N LEU A 138 -25.65 28.49 -21.74
CA LEU A 138 -26.83 28.18 -22.53
C LEU A 138 -27.14 26.71 -22.27
N ASP A 139 -28.12 26.46 -21.42
CA ASP A 139 -28.69 25.13 -21.27
C ASP A 139 -29.16 24.69 -22.66
N ALA A 140 -28.79 23.49 -23.09
CA ALA A 140 -29.16 22.95 -24.40
C ALA A 140 -30.64 22.56 -24.42
N CYS A 141 -31.51 23.50 -24.02
CA CYS A 141 -32.95 23.41 -24.23
C CYS A 141 -33.19 23.58 -25.72
N PHE A 142 -33.27 22.43 -26.40
CA PHE A 142 -34.01 22.17 -27.63
C PHE A 142 -34.37 23.41 -28.46
N LEU A 143 -33.45 23.83 -29.32
CA LEU A 143 -33.83 24.60 -30.50
C LEU A 143 -34.49 23.63 -31.49
N LYS A 144 -35.81 23.51 -31.43
CA LYS A 144 -36.60 22.98 -32.56
C LYS A 144 -36.70 24.10 -33.60
N GLY A 145 -36.14 23.84 -34.77
CA GLY A 145 -36.45 24.58 -36.00
C GLY A 145 -37.77 24.12 -36.60
#